data_AF-A0A229Y9S3-F1
#
_entry.id   AF-A0A229Y9S3-F1
#
_cell.length_a   1.000
_cell.length_b   1.000
_cell.length_c   1.000
_cell.angle_alpha   90.00
_cell.angle_beta   90.00
_cell.angle_gamma   90.00
#
_symmetry.space_group_name_H-M   'P 1'
#
loop_
_entity.id
_entity.type
_entity.pdbx_description
1 polymer ?
#
loop_
_entity_poly.entity_id
_entity_poly.type
_entity_poly.pdbx_seq_one_letter_code
_entity_poly.pdbx_strand_id
1 'polypeptide(L)'
;MTPPSSYRQILDNKRHQFELLIQHGDYKPFYLWHLLVFTALPLCGLLISRRRGARYLRPVLFALILGTAVDVMRHRRALLGGNGYMGGLVTAWWTIWSATILIFNDAERDFARIERCSRNAACPDKAPTPANENNPQSSDKAANGHILKAKQYASQRESETLAWQPYPRAFLHRLNWALGILFNMRGPEWNWRISTLDPLPDSLQRQRTTRNGQPAREAMGKTDNKADSQPDARARLMAILVTFLKHYLFLDLVKVLMMHDPYFWGLVESAPARPFPFTYFLLPTIPDIVVRLYREILSGLGVYAALSFVCPLNPIIFLGLSLAFPSASRTLTRVPLDAPWLYSDPFGPFLGPYLDHGLVGCWSKWWHQLFRFGFTSTGNFLLSLLPKHMAARPGIRRTVMTVTAFFLSGLIHASGSYTQFAETKPHTHFVFFCLQPVGVMIQNQLARSINARYRFSRPIRRAANAIFALWWLMLSGASIADDFARGGLWLTEPLPISPLRGLGLGAKGEGWWCWGEPWFRSWDGGKYWERGLRVL
;
A
#
# COMPACT_ATOMS: atom_id res chain seq x y z
N MET A 1 9.28 -38.29 -12.56
CA MET A 1 9.64 -37.65 -11.27
C MET A 1 8.72 -38.19 -10.20
N THR A 2 9.27 -38.69 -9.09
CA THR A 2 8.48 -39.06 -7.91
C THR A 2 7.79 -37.81 -7.35
N PRO A 3 6.51 -37.89 -6.91
CA PRO A 3 5.85 -36.76 -6.30
C PRO A 3 6.61 -36.34 -5.04
N PRO A 4 6.78 -35.03 -4.81
CA PRO A 4 7.53 -34.50 -3.68
C PRO A 4 6.90 -34.97 -2.38
N SER A 5 7.71 -35.53 -1.47
CA SER A 5 7.23 -36.15 -0.24
C SER A 5 7.14 -35.19 0.94
N SER A 6 7.57 -33.92 0.78
CA SER A 6 7.51 -32.90 1.82
C SER A 6 7.53 -31.45 1.31
N TYR A 7 7.06 -30.53 2.14
CA TYR A 7 7.12 -29.07 1.92
C TYR A 7 8.54 -28.56 1.64
N ARG A 8 9.55 -29.03 2.39
CA ARG A 8 10.95 -28.61 2.20
C ARG A 8 11.52 -29.01 0.85
N GLN A 9 11.25 -30.23 0.40
CA GLN A 9 11.68 -30.67 -0.92
C GLN A 9 11.11 -29.79 -2.02
N ILE A 10 9.87 -29.30 -1.90
CA ILE A 10 9.31 -28.32 -2.85
C ILE A 10 10.13 -27.04 -2.86
N LEU A 11 10.45 -26.48 -1.68
CA LEU A 11 11.26 -25.26 -1.56
C LEU A 11 12.65 -25.42 -2.18
N ASP A 12 13.33 -26.52 -1.87
CA ASP A 12 14.68 -26.80 -2.35
C ASP A 12 14.68 -27.04 -3.87
N ASN A 13 13.72 -27.81 -4.38
CA ASN A 13 13.56 -28.04 -5.83
C ASN A 13 13.30 -26.73 -6.58
N LYS A 14 12.41 -25.87 -6.08
CA LYS A 14 12.09 -24.57 -6.67
C LYS A 14 13.31 -23.65 -6.70
N ARG A 15 14.09 -23.63 -5.62
CA ARG A 15 15.34 -22.85 -5.55
C ARG A 15 16.38 -23.37 -6.54
N HIS A 16 16.58 -24.67 -6.59
CA HIS A 16 17.52 -25.29 -7.54
C HIS A 16 17.11 -24.97 -8.98
N GLN A 17 15.83 -25.10 -9.31
CA GLN A 17 15.29 -24.73 -10.63
C GLN A 17 15.55 -23.26 -10.96
N PHE A 18 15.32 -22.34 -10.00
CA PHE A 18 15.60 -20.92 -10.21
C PHE A 18 17.08 -20.66 -10.50
N GLU A 19 18.01 -21.25 -9.74
CA GLU A 19 19.44 -21.08 -9.99
C GLU A 19 19.87 -21.65 -11.35
N LEU A 20 19.31 -22.80 -11.77
CA LEU A 20 19.57 -23.35 -13.10
C LEU A 20 19.12 -22.40 -14.21
N LEU A 21 17.92 -21.81 -14.11
CA LEU A 21 17.42 -20.84 -15.09
C LEU A 21 18.29 -19.58 -15.17
N ILE A 22 18.83 -19.12 -14.04
CA ILE A 22 19.76 -17.99 -14.01
C ILE A 22 21.12 -18.38 -14.64
N GLN A 23 21.62 -19.59 -14.36
CA GLN A 23 22.89 -20.09 -14.88
C GLN A 23 22.86 -20.35 -16.38
N HIS A 24 21.75 -20.89 -16.90
CA HIS A 24 21.53 -21.09 -18.34
C HIS A 24 21.30 -19.78 -19.09
N GLY A 25 21.01 -18.68 -18.39
CA GLY A 25 20.76 -17.37 -18.98
C GLY A 25 19.34 -17.19 -19.51
N ASP A 26 18.42 -18.11 -19.20
CA ASP A 26 16.99 -17.99 -19.53
C ASP A 26 16.37 -16.75 -18.85
N TYR A 27 16.81 -16.50 -17.62
CA TYR A 27 16.50 -15.29 -16.89
C TYR A 27 17.76 -14.61 -16.37
N LYS A 28 17.66 -13.30 -16.16
CA LYS A 28 18.71 -12.53 -15.50
C LYS A 28 18.29 -12.23 -14.04
N PRO A 29 19.24 -12.10 -13.12
CA PRO A 29 18.91 -11.79 -11.74
C PRO A 29 18.39 -10.36 -11.61
N PHE A 30 17.42 -10.17 -10.73
CA PHE A 30 16.98 -8.84 -10.31
C PHE A 30 17.98 -8.27 -9.28
N TYR A 31 18.65 -7.18 -9.62
CA TYR A 31 19.57 -6.49 -8.71
C TYR A 31 18.87 -5.44 -7.84
N LEU A 32 19.40 -5.23 -6.63
CA LEU A 32 18.91 -4.21 -5.68
C LEU A 32 18.92 -2.79 -6.28
N TRP A 33 19.91 -2.48 -7.12
CA TRP A 33 20.03 -1.15 -7.74
C TRP A 33 18.88 -0.82 -8.72
N HIS A 34 18.14 -1.80 -9.25
CA HIS A 34 16.95 -1.51 -10.07
C HIS A 34 15.90 -0.72 -9.28
N LEU A 35 15.75 -1.00 -7.97
CA LEU A 35 14.85 -0.23 -7.10
C LEU A 35 15.30 1.23 -6.97
N LEU A 36 16.61 1.48 -6.99
CA LEU A 36 17.16 2.83 -6.98
C LEU A 36 16.85 3.55 -8.29
N VAL A 37 16.90 2.88 -9.44
CA VAL A 37 16.55 3.48 -10.74
C VAL A 37 15.09 3.93 -10.76
N PHE A 38 14.16 3.09 -10.31
CA PHE A 38 12.73 3.44 -10.22
C PHE A 38 12.45 4.60 -9.26
N THR A 39 13.33 4.84 -8.30
CA THR A 39 13.21 5.98 -7.38
C THR A 39 13.90 7.24 -7.93
N ALA A 40 15.11 7.09 -8.48
CA ALA A 40 15.96 8.20 -8.90
C ALA A 40 15.39 8.92 -10.12
N LEU A 41 14.88 8.20 -11.11
CA LEU A 41 14.32 8.80 -12.33
C LEU A 41 13.16 9.76 -12.05
N PRO A 42 12.08 9.37 -11.34
CA PRO A 42 11.01 10.31 -11.02
C PRO A 42 11.45 11.39 -10.03
N LEU A 43 12.40 11.11 -9.14
CA LEU A 43 12.99 12.13 -8.25
C LEU A 43 13.69 13.24 -9.05
N CYS A 44 14.51 12.89 -10.04
CA CYS A 44 15.14 13.86 -10.94
C CYS A 44 14.10 14.76 -11.63
N GLY A 45 13.00 14.17 -12.11
CA GLY A 45 11.90 14.90 -12.75
C GLY A 45 11.14 15.84 -11.81
N LEU A 46 11.12 15.53 -10.51
CA LEU A 46 10.51 16.35 -9.46
C LEU A 46 11.44 17.46 -8.93
N LEU A 47 12.76 17.24 -8.95
CA LEU A 47 13.72 18.24 -8.48
C LEU A 47 13.89 19.40 -9.46
N ILE A 48 13.63 19.18 -10.75
CA ILE A 48 13.77 20.19 -11.80
C ILE A 48 12.41 20.88 -12.01
N SER A 49 12.37 22.19 -11.77
CA SER A 49 11.15 22.99 -11.97
C SER A 49 10.79 23.10 -13.45
N ARG A 50 9.49 22.99 -13.76
CA ARG A 50 8.90 23.19 -15.09
C ARG A 50 9.23 24.55 -15.67
N ARG A 51 9.40 25.59 -14.86
CA ARG A 51 9.79 26.94 -15.31
C ARG A 51 11.19 26.99 -15.92
N ARG A 52 12.05 25.99 -15.65
CA ARG A 52 13.43 25.89 -16.15
C ARG A 52 13.63 24.75 -17.17
N GLY A 53 12.58 24.42 -17.95
CA GLY A 53 12.70 23.47 -19.06
C GLY A 53 12.17 22.05 -18.80
N ALA A 54 11.62 21.73 -17.62
CA ALA A 54 11.17 20.37 -17.31
C ALA A 54 9.88 19.92 -18.02
N ARG A 55 9.26 20.76 -18.87
CA ARG A 55 8.04 20.41 -19.62
C ARG A 55 8.23 19.18 -20.51
N TYR A 56 9.38 19.09 -21.20
CA TYR A 56 9.72 17.96 -22.07
C TYR A 56 10.53 16.88 -21.33
N LEU A 57 11.23 17.25 -20.26
CA LEU A 57 12.03 16.30 -19.47
C LEU A 57 11.16 15.24 -18.78
N ARG A 58 10.03 15.63 -18.18
CA ARG A 58 9.17 14.69 -17.43
C ARG A 58 8.62 13.55 -18.32
N PRO A 59 8.10 13.81 -19.53
CA PRO A 59 7.75 12.76 -20.50
C PRO A 59 8.93 11.85 -20.89
N VAL A 60 10.13 12.42 -21.13
CA VAL A 60 11.32 11.63 -21.47
C VAL A 60 11.73 10.71 -20.32
N LEU A 61 11.76 11.23 -19.08
CA LEU A 61 12.04 10.43 -17.89
C LEU A 61 11.00 9.32 -17.71
N PHE A 62 9.73 9.61 -17.99
CA PHE A 62 8.68 8.60 -17.94
C PHE A 62 8.88 7.51 -19.01
N ALA A 63 9.27 7.87 -20.23
CA ALA A 63 9.60 6.90 -21.28
C ALA A 63 10.77 5.99 -20.86
N LEU A 64 11.79 6.54 -20.18
CA LEU A 64 12.89 5.75 -19.62
C LEU A 64 12.40 4.80 -18.52
N ILE A 65 11.56 5.28 -17.59
CA ILE A 65 10.95 4.43 -16.54
C ILE A 65 10.17 3.28 -17.17
N LEU A 66 9.38 3.57 -18.21
CA LEU A 66 8.60 2.55 -18.93
C LEU A 66 9.52 1.53 -19.62
N GLY A 67 10.59 1.99 -20.28
CA GLY A 67 11.59 1.11 -20.89
C GLY A 67 12.27 0.20 -19.87
N THR A 68 12.68 0.75 -18.72
CA THR A 68 13.25 -0.03 -17.61
C THR A 68 12.24 -1.01 -17.02
N ALA A 69 10.98 -0.61 -16.88
CA ALA A 69 9.91 -1.49 -16.40
C ALA A 69 9.70 -2.69 -17.33
N VAL A 70 9.67 -2.45 -18.65
CA VAL A 70 9.55 -3.52 -19.64
C VAL A 70 10.76 -4.47 -19.60
N ASP A 71 11.99 -3.95 -19.51
CA ASP A 71 13.19 -4.78 -19.40
C ASP A 71 13.15 -5.66 -18.14
N VAL A 72 12.84 -5.05 -16.99
CA VAL A 72 12.73 -5.73 -15.71
C VAL A 72 11.70 -6.84 -15.76
N MET A 73 10.49 -6.55 -16.24
CA MET A 73 9.42 -7.56 -16.29
C MET A 73 9.75 -8.70 -17.25
N ARG A 74 10.36 -8.41 -18.41
CA ARG A 74 10.68 -9.43 -19.41
C ARG A 74 11.82 -10.34 -18.98
N HIS A 75 12.92 -9.77 -18.49
CA HIS A 75 14.16 -10.53 -18.37
C HIS A 75 14.56 -10.84 -16.94
N ARG A 76 14.03 -10.14 -15.93
CA ARG A 76 14.56 -10.21 -14.56
C ARG A 76 13.66 -11.06 -13.66
N ARG A 77 14.27 -11.92 -12.84
CA ARG A 77 13.59 -12.77 -11.85
C ARG A 77 14.30 -12.73 -10.48
N ALA A 78 13.54 -13.00 -9.43
CA ALA A 78 13.99 -13.17 -8.04
C ALA A 78 13.05 -14.16 -7.33
N LEU A 79 13.48 -14.77 -6.23
CA LEU A 79 12.64 -15.61 -5.36
C LEU A 79 11.92 -14.77 -4.30
N LEU A 80 12.57 -13.72 -3.77
CA LEU A 80 12.04 -12.89 -2.71
C LEU A 80 10.75 -12.20 -3.16
N GLY A 81 9.80 -12.12 -2.24
CA GLY A 81 8.51 -11.51 -2.50
C GLY A 81 7.64 -12.37 -3.42
N GLY A 82 7.51 -13.66 -3.13
CA GLY A 82 6.52 -14.52 -3.79
C GLY A 82 7.02 -15.17 -5.07
N ASN A 83 8.24 -15.70 -5.09
CA ASN A 83 8.89 -16.22 -6.31
C ASN A 83 9.01 -15.18 -7.43
N GLY A 84 9.17 -13.90 -7.06
CA GLY A 84 9.30 -12.80 -8.01
C GLY A 84 8.01 -12.03 -8.26
N TYR A 85 6.90 -12.42 -7.61
CA TYR A 85 5.61 -11.77 -7.75
C TYR A 85 5.66 -10.27 -7.39
N MET A 86 6.33 -9.92 -6.30
CA MET A 86 6.50 -8.53 -5.88
C MET A 86 7.34 -7.73 -6.86
N GLY A 87 8.26 -8.36 -7.60
CA GLY A 87 9.06 -7.69 -8.63
C GLY A 87 8.20 -7.03 -9.70
N GLY A 88 7.27 -7.79 -10.29
CA GLY A 88 6.32 -7.28 -11.27
C GLY A 88 5.28 -6.33 -10.69
N LEU A 89 4.73 -6.66 -9.51
CA LEU A 89 3.75 -5.81 -8.82
C LEU A 89 4.31 -4.42 -8.52
N VAL A 90 5.50 -4.35 -7.91
CA VAL A 90 6.16 -3.09 -7.54
C VAL A 90 6.57 -2.31 -8.78
N THR A 91 7.08 -2.98 -9.82
CA THR A 91 7.48 -2.34 -11.09
C THR A 91 6.27 -1.72 -11.81
N ALA A 92 5.16 -2.46 -11.92
CA ALA A 92 3.93 -1.97 -12.53
C ALA A 92 3.34 -0.80 -11.74
N TRP A 93 3.27 -0.92 -10.40
CA TRP A 93 2.82 0.18 -9.56
C TRP A 93 3.71 1.43 -9.70
N TRP A 94 5.04 1.29 -9.66
CA TRP A 94 5.96 2.42 -9.81
C TRP A 94 5.82 3.12 -11.16
N THR A 95 5.50 2.36 -12.22
CA THR A 95 5.21 2.93 -13.53
C THR A 95 3.94 3.78 -13.49
N ILE A 96 2.84 3.26 -12.91
CA ILE A 96 1.57 4.00 -12.74
C ILE A 96 1.76 5.24 -11.86
N TRP A 97 2.53 5.10 -10.78
CA TRP A 97 2.80 6.17 -9.83
C TRP A 97 3.66 7.27 -10.45
N SER A 98 4.67 6.89 -11.23
CA SER A 98 5.49 7.84 -11.99
C SER A 98 4.66 8.58 -13.04
N ALA A 99 3.77 7.88 -13.76
CA ALA A 99 2.84 8.53 -14.69
C ALA A 99 1.93 9.53 -13.96
N THR A 100 1.41 9.14 -12.79
CA THR A 100 0.56 9.97 -11.94
C THR A 100 1.24 11.28 -11.56
N ILE A 101 2.50 11.22 -11.15
CA ILE A 101 3.23 12.39 -10.64
C ILE A 101 3.84 13.24 -11.76
N LEU A 102 4.38 12.61 -12.81
CA LEU A 102 5.14 13.30 -13.84
C LEU A 102 4.28 13.78 -15.02
N ILE A 103 3.21 13.05 -15.33
CA ILE A 103 2.39 13.23 -16.54
C ILE A 103 0.99 13.72 -16.21
N PHE A 104 0.26 13.02 -15.33
CA PHE A 104 -1.16 13.28 -15.08
C PHE A 104 -1.41 14.52 -14.22
N ASN A 105 -0.45 14.90 -13.38
CA ASN A 105 -0.54 16.06 -12.50
C ASN A 105 0.65 16.99 -12.72
N ASP A 106 0.46 18.28 -12.45
CA ASP A 106 1.56 19.22 -12.32
C ASP A 106 2.00 19.29 -10.86
N ALA A 107 3.11 18.62 -10.55
CA ALA A 107 3.61 18.58 -9.18
C ALA A 107 3.82 19.96 -8.54
N GLU A 108 4.15 21.00 -9.32
CA GLU A 108 4.39 22.34 -8.78
C GLU A 108 3.12 23.09 -8.37
N ARG A 109 2.00 22.74 -9.00
CA ARG A 109 0.72 23.43 -8.87
C ARG A 109 -0.29 22.62 -8.06
N ASP A 110 -0.35 21.32 -8.31
CA ASP A 110 -1.44 20.47 -7.85
C ASP A 110 -1.17 19.85 -6.48
N PHE A 111 0.10 19.83 -6.04
CA PHE A 111 0.49 19.24 -4.75
C PHE A 111 0.88 20.29 -3.70
N ALA A 112 0.36 20.09 -2.49
CA ALA A 112 0.78 20.80 -1.30
C ALA A 112 0.83 19.84 -0.11
N ARG A 113 1.84 20.01 0.75
CA ARG A 113 2.10 19.18 1.93
C ARG A 113 1.88 19.95 3.22
N ILE A 114 1.34 19.32 4.24
CA ILE A 114 1.23 19.90 5.58
C ILE A 114 2.62 19.94 6.23
N GLU A 115 3.04 21.13 6.64
CA GLU A 115 4.32 21.36 7.31
C GLU A 115 4.16 22.28 8.52
N ARG A 116 5.14 22.23 9.42
CA ARG A 116 5.28 23.18 10.53
C ARG A 116 5.78 24.54 10.05
N CYS A 117 5.15 25.58 10.56
CA CYS A 117 5.58 26.96 10.45
C CYS A 117 5.70 27.57 11.85
N SER A 118 6.84 28.20 12.13
CA SER A 118 7.02 29.00 13.34
C SER A 118 6.36 30.36 13.16
N ARG A 119 5.59 30.84 14.16
CA ARG A 119 4.99 32.18 14.15
C ARG A 119 6.00 33.33 13.97
N ASN A 120 7.26 33.10 14.34
CA ASN A 120 8.34 34.09 14.24
C ASN A 120 9.13 34.02 12.93
N ALA A 121 8.93 32.96 12.15
CA ALA A 121 9.38 32.92 10.76
C ALA A 121 8.17 33.34 9.91
N ALA A 122 8.08 34.64 9.62
CA ALA A 122 7.27 35.08 8.49
C ALA A 122 7.53 34.14 7.30
N CYS A 123 6.49 33.80 6.54
CA CYS A 123 6.67 33.26 5.20
C CYS A 123 7.84 34.01 4.53
N PRO A 124 8.79 33.33 3.86
CA PRO A 124 10.00 33.97 3.36
C PRO A 124 9.78 35.02 2.24
N ASP A 125 8.54 35.48 2.04
CA ASP A 125 8.12 36.48 1.06
C ASP A 125 7.62 37.81 1.71
N LYS A 126 8.03 38.17 2.94
CA LYS A 126 7.88 39.54 3.46
C LYS A 126 9.18 40.09 4.02
N ALA A 127 9.61 41.25 3.49
CA ALA A 127 10.81 41.97 3.88
C ALA A 127 10.75 42.39 5.37
N PRO A 128 11.89 42.38 6.10
CA PRO A 128 11.91 42.70 7.52
C PRO A 128 11.97 44.21 7.74
N THR A 129 11.08 44.70 8.61
CA THR A 129 11.16 46.04 9.24
C THR A 129 12.03 45.92 10.51
N PRO A 130 12.91 46.89 10.82
CA PRO A 130 13.83 46.76 11.96
C PRO A 130 13.09 46.95 13.29
N ALA A 131 13.38 46.09 14.27
CA ALA A 131 12.91 46.24 15.64
C ALA A 131 14.11 46.55 16.55
N ASN A 132 13.90 47.57 17.39
CA ASN A 132 14.83 48.08 18.40
C ASN A 132 15.27 47.01 19.40
N GLU A 133 16.58 46.98 19.65
CA GLU A 133 17.20 46.31 20.78
C GLU A 133 16.95 47.08 22.07
N ASN A 134 16.66 46.36 23.17
CA ASN A 134 17.25 46.66 24.47
C ASN A 134 16.96 45.54 25.50
N ASN A 135 17.99 45.30 26.31
CA ASN A 135 18.01 44.78 27.69
C ASN A 135 18.25 43.27 27.96
N PRO A 136 18.83 42.92 29.14
CA PRO A 136 20.26 42.64 29.26
C PRO A 136 20.56 41.22 29.77
N GLN A 137 21.84 40.85 29.66
CA GLN A 137 22.43 39.59 30.13
C GLN A 137 22.33 39.46 31.66
N SER A 138 21.90 38.29 32.14
CA SER A 138 22.45 37.71 33.36
C SER A 138 22.69 36.20 33.18
N SER A 139 23.85 35.80 33.68
CA SER A 139 24.45 34.48 33.68
C SER A 139 23.81 33.58 34.73
N ASP A 140 23.51 32.32 34.37
CA ASP A 140 23.78 31.14 35.19
C ASP A 140 23.53 29.84 34.39
N LYS A 141 24.62 29.27 33.87
CA LYS A 141 24.70 27.89 33.32
C LYS A 141 25.37 27.05 34.41
N ALA A 142 24.85 25.91 34.84
CA ALA A 142 25.08 24.67 34.08
C ALA A 142 24.19 23.47 34.48
N ALA A 143 23.19 23.59 35.37
CA ALA A 143 22.41 22.41 35.83
C ALA A 143 21.00 22.26 35.21
N ASN A 144 20.46 23.29 34.53
CA ASN A 144 19.06 23.32 34.07
C ASN A 144 18.84 23.01 32.58
N GLY A 145 19.87 22.52 31.86
CA GLY A 145 19.85 22.40 30.40
C GLY A 145 18.76 21.47 29.84
N HIS A 146 18.40 20.39 30.55
CA HIS A 146 17.35 19.46 30.11
C HIS A 146 15.93 19.98 30.37
N ILE A 147 15.70 20.65 31.51
CA ILE A 147 14.40 21.21 31.88
C ILE A 147 14.10 22.48 31.06
N LEU A 148 15.11 23.32 30.82
CA LEU A 148 14.99 24.48 29.92
C LEU A 148 14.72 24.05 28.49
N LYS A 149 15.43 23.03 27.97
CA LYS A 149 15.13 22.46 26.65
C LYS A 149 13.70 21.92 26.60
N ALA A 150 13.25 21.15 27.60
CA ALA A 150 11.89 20.61 27.65
C ALA A 150 10.80 21.72 27.71
N LYS A 151 11.00 22.77 28.50
CA LYS A 151 10.11 23.94 28.56
C LYS A 151 10.11 24.74 27.25
N GLN A 152 11.27 24.91 26.62
CA GLN A 152 11.41 25.57 25.33
C GLN A 152 10.79 24.75 24.19
N TYR A 153 10.85 23.41 24.27
CA TYR A 153 10.13 22.51 23.36
C TYR A 153 8.61 22.56 23.55
N ALA A 154 8.14 22.69 24.79
CA ALA A 154 6.71 22.86 25.08
C ALA A 154 6.19 24.19 24.54
N SER A 155 6.91 25.31 24.72
CA SER A 155 6.49 26.60 24.18
C SER A 155 6.64 26.72 22.66
N GLN A 156 7.61 26.01 22.05
CA GLN A 156 7.67 25.87 20.58
C GLN A 156 6.47 25.11 20.04
N ARG A 157 6.03 24.03 20.70
CA ARG A 157 4.82 23.29 20.30
C ARG A 157 3.55 24.12 20.39
N GLU A 158 3.47 25.04 21.35
CA GLU A 158 2.34 25.97 21.52
C GLU A 158 2.35 27.12 20.50
N SER A 159 3.51 27.47 19.92
CA SER A 159 3.66 28.53 18.92
C SER A 159 3.74 28.03 17.47
N GLU A 160 3.83 26.71 17.27
CA GLU A 160 3.85 26.06 15.96
C GLU A 160 2.47 26.04 15.30
N THR A 161 2.39 26.57 14.09
CA THR A 161 1.19 26.49 13.25
C THR A 161 1.43 25.51 12.11
N LEU A 162 0.39 24.75 11.73
CA LEU A 162 0.44 23.88 10.55
C LEU A 162 -0.08 24.64 9.33
N ALA A 163 0.65 24.54 8.22
CA ALA A 163 0.29 25.19 6.97
C ALA A 163 0.52 24.29 5.76
N TRP A 164 -0.18 24.60 4.67
CA TRP A 164 -0.01 23.93 3.38
C TRP A 164 1.19 24.51 2.64
N GLN A 165 2.27 23.74 2.56
CA GLN A 165 3.47 24.06 1.81
C GLN A 165 3.33 23.60 0.33
N PRO A 166 3.26 24.55 -0.63
CA PRO A 166 3.36 24.23 -2.06
C PRO A 166 4.81 23.86 -2.44
N TYR A 167 5.08 23.65 -3.72
CA TYR A 167 6.41 23.28 -4.21
C TYR A 167 7.54 24.21 -3.71
N PRO A 168 8.54 23.69 -2.97
CA PRO A 168 9.58 24.53 -2.37
C PRO A 168 10.59 25.11 -3.37
N ARG A 169 11.06 26.34 -3.09
CA ARG A 169 12.14 26.99 -3.85
C ARG A 169 13.52 26.43 -3.49
N ALA A 170 13.81 26.27 -2.20
CA ALA A 170 15.11 25.80 -1.71
C ALA A 170 15.35 24.31 -2.06
N PHE A 171 16.56 23.97 -2.51
CA PHE A 171 16.86 22.63 -3.04
C PHE A 171 16.68 21.51 -2.01
N LEU A 172 17.26 21.63 -0.81
CA LEU A 172 17.15 20.59 0.23
C LEU A 172 15.70 20.39 0.69
N HIS A 173 14.95 21.48 0.82
CA HIS A 173 13.52 21.42 1.16
C HIS A 173 12.73 20.74 0.02
N ARG A 174 13.02 21.09 -1.24
CA ARG A 174 12.42 20.45 -2.41
C ARG A 174 12.76 18.96 -2.49
N LEU A 175 13.99 18.56 -2.17
CA LEU A 175 14.39 17.15 -2.12
C LEU A 175 13.57 16.38 -1.09
N ASN A 176 13.48 16.89 0.15
CA ASN A 176 12.64 16.28 1.19
C ASN A 176 11.15 16.25 0.81
N TRP A 177 10.67 17.29 0.13
CA TRP A 177 9.29 17.38 -0.35
C TRP A 177 9.00 16.39 -1.49
N ALA A 178 9.91 16.26 -2.45
CA ALA A 178 9.80 15.34 -3.58
C ALA A 178 9.88 13.87 -3.13
N LEU A 179 10.81 13.55 -2.22
CA LEU A 179 10.87 12.23 -1.57
C LEU A 179 9.56 11.94 -0.82
N GLY A 180 8.99 12.95 -0.13
CA GLY A 180 7.69 12.84 0.52
C GLY A 180 6.54 12.50 -0.44
N ILE A 181 6.53 13.05 -1.67
CA ILE A 181 5.56 12.65 -2.70
C ILE A 181 5.79 11.20 -3.12
N LEU A 182 7.02 10.84 -3.45
CA LEU A 182 7.34 9.53 -4.02
C LEU A 182 6.97 8.39 -3.08
N PHE A 183 7.23 8.54 -1.78
CA PHE A 183 7.04 7.49 -0.79
C PHE A 183 5.72 7.55 -0.03
N ASN A 184 4.84 8.50 -0.37
CA ASN A 184 3.54 8.59 0.27
C ASN A 184 2.41 8.27 -0.71
N MET A 185 1.84 7.08 -0.59
CA MET A 185 0.84 6.56 -1.53
C MET A 185 -0.61 6.92 -1.17
N ARG A 186 -0.88 7.19 0.12
CA ARG A 186 -2.23 7.53 0.64
C ARG A 186 -2.42 9.02 0.91
N GLY A 187 -1.31 9.74 1.04
CA GLY A 187 -1.24 11.18 1.13
C GLY A 187 -1.79 11.79 2.42
N PRO A 188 -1.59 11.23 3.64
CA PRO A 188 -2.20 11.77 4.84
C PRO A 188 -1.82 13.23 5.13
N GLU A 189 -0.57 13.61 4.86
CA GLU A 189 -0.08 14.98 4.93
C GLU A 189 -0.29 15.79 3.64
N TRP A 190 -0.93 15.24 2.61
CA TRP A 190 -1.04 15.85 1.29
C TRP A 190 -2.46 16.35 0.99
N ASN A 191 -2.57 17.36 0.13
CA ASN A 191 -3.86 17.97 -0.23
C ASN A 191 -4.79 17.01 -1.01
N TRP A 192 -4.22 15.96 -1.61
CA TRP A 192 -4.93 14.87 -2.29
C TRP A 192 -5.31 13.70 -1.36
N ARG A 193 -5.10 13.84 -0.05
CA ARG A 193 -5.46 12.84 0.98
C ARG A 193 -6.78 12.14 0.70
N ILE A 194 -6.77 10.82 0.78
CA ILE A 194 -7.98 10.01 0.55
C ILE A 194 -9.00 10.22 1.67
N SER A 195 -10.28 10.06 1.35
CA SER A 195 -11.40 10.34 2.28
C SER A 195 -11.54 9.34 3.43
N THR A 196 -10.83 8.22 3.38
CA THR A 196 -10.87 7.17 4.42
C THR A 196 -9.85 7.38 5.54
N LEU A 197 -9.03 8.43 5.47
CA LEU A 197 -8.07 8.78 6.51
C LEU A 197 -8.72 9.59 7.63
N ASP A 198 -8.13 9.50 8.83
CA ASP A 198 -8.58 10.18 10.05
C ASP A 198 -8.68 11.70 9.84
N PRO A 199 -9.71 12.37 10.37
CA PRO A 199 -9.96 13.79 10.11
C PRO A 199 -8.75 14.68 10.47
N LEU A 200 -8.58 15.76 9.70
CA LEU A 200 -7.57 16.78 10.01
C LEU A 200 -7.96 17.56 11.29
N PRO A 201 -7.00 18.15 12.01
CA PRO A 201 -7.29 19.16 13.02
C PRO A 201 -8.15 20.30 12.49
N ASP A 202 -9.01 20.88 13.33
CA ASP A 202 -9.96 21.95 12.94
C ASP A 202 -9.31 23.18 12.33
N SER A 203 -8.09 23.53 12.76
CA SER A 203 -7.31 24.61 12.17
C SER A 203 -6.99 24.37 10.69
N LEU A 204 -6.60 23.15 10.33
CA LEU A 204 -6.31 22.74 8.96
C LEU A 204 -7.58 22.52 8.13
N GLN A 205 -8.67 22.06 8.75
CA GLN A 205 -9.97 21.98 8.09
C GLN A 205 -10.47 23.36 7.67
N ARG A 206 -10.38 24.35 8.57
CA ARG A 206 -10.74 25.76 8.28
C ARG A 206 -9.88 26.36 7.18
N GLN A 207 -8.56 26.13 7.18
CA GLN A 207 -7.70 26.58 6.08
C GLN A 207 -8.12 25.97 4.73
N ARG A 208 -8.56 24.69 4.73
CA ARG A 208 -9.00 24.01 3.51
C ARG A 208 -10.32 24.56 2.96
N THR A 209 -11.31 24.83 3.81
CA THR A 209 -12.60 25.40 3.40
C THR A 209 -12.44 26.80 2.84
N THR A 210 -11.66 27.66 3.50
CA THR A 210 -11.32 29.00 3.00
C THR A 210 -10.61 28.95 1.65
N ARG A 211 -9.65 28.03 1.47
CA ARG A 211 -8.95 27.84 0.18
C ARG A 211 -9.89 27.40 -0.95
N ASN A 212 -10.91 26.61 -0.64
CA ASN A 212 -11.88 26.09 -1.62
C ASN A 212 -13.05 27.05 -1.87
N GLY A 213 -13.07 28.24 -1.26
CA GLY A 213 -14.12 29.24 -1.47
C GLY A 213 -15.50 28.85 -0.91
N GLN A 214 -15.57 27.84 -0.02
CA GLN A 214 -16.83 27.47 0.64
C GLN A 214 -17.04 28.33 1.90
N PRO A 215 -18.24 28.93 2.10
CA PRO A 215 -18.52 29.71 3.30
C PRO A 215 -18.42 28.82 4.54
N ALA A 216 -17.65 29.28 5.54
CA ALA A 216 -17.35 28.53 6.77
C ALA A 216 -18.61 28.04 7.53
N ARG A 217 -19.77 28.68 7.31
CA ARG A 217 -21.07 28.32 7.90
C ARG A 217 -21.68 27.03 7.35
N GLU A 218 -21.44 26.64 6.09
CA GLU A 218 -22.02 25.42 5.51
C GLU A 218 -21.29 24.14 5.98
N ALA A 219 -20.01 24.25 6.35
CA ALA A 219 -19.25 23.13 6.91
C ALA A 219 -19.67 22.80 8.36
N MET A 220 -20.15 23.79 9.13
CA MET A 220 -20.61 23.62 10.51
C MET A 220 -21.90 22.80 10.62
N GLY A 221 -22.74 22.79 9.57
CA GLY A 221 -24.03 22.07 9.57
C GLY A 221 -23.96 20.55 9.47
N LYS A 222 -22.76 19.96 9.35
CA LYS A 222 -22.55 18.49 9.29
C LYS A 222 -21.72 17.92 10.43
N THR A 223 -21.18 18.77 11.31
CA THR A 223 -20.48 18.35 12.53
C THR A 223 -21.46 18.41 13.69
N ASP A 224 -22.38 17.44 13.72
CA ASP A 224 -23.03 17.08 14.98
C ASP A 224 -21.94 16.55 15.92
N ASN A 225 -21.60 17.39 16.90
CA ASN A 225 -21.02 17.05 18.20
C ASN A 225 -20.30 15.69 18.32
N LYS A 226 -19.04 15.68 17.92
CA LYS A 226 -17.95 15.06 18.69
C LYS A 226 -16.66 15.76 18.28
N ALA A 227 -16.18 16.65 19.15
CA ALA A 227 -14.76 16.93 19.21
C ALA A 227 -14.07 15.62 19.60
N ASP A 228 -13.86 14.73 18.62
CA ASP A 228 -13.06 13.53 18.85
C ASP A 228 -11.64 14.03 19.11
N SER A 229 -11.31 14.13 20.40
CA SER A 229 -9.96 14.37 20.90
C SER A 229 -9.01 13.50 20.09
N GLN A 230 -8.14 14.14 19.30
CA GLN A 230 -7.21 13.39 18.47
C GLN A 230 -6.43 12.41 19.38
N PRO A 231 -6.36 11.12 19.01
CA PRO A 231 -5.78 10.12 19.88
C PRO A 231 -4.33 10.51 20.20
N ASP A 232 -3.92 10.40 21.46
CA ASP A 232 -2.54 10.69 21.85
C ASP A 232 -1.54 9.91 21.00
N ALA A 233 -0.41 10.53 20.65
CA ALA A 233 0.58 9.95 19.75
C ALA A 233 1.19 8.66 20.31
N ARG A 234 1.38 8.54 21.63
CA ARG A 234 1.88 7.31 22.26
C ARG A 234 0.80 6.23 22.26
N ALA A 235 -0.45 6.60 22.57
CA ALA A 235 -1.58 5.68 22.48
C ALA A 235 -1.73 5.12 21.04
N ARG A 236 -1.59 5.98 20.02
CA ARG A 236 -1.59 5.58 18.61
C ARG A 236 -0.47 4.60 18.30
N LEU A 237 0.76 4.88 18.73
CA LEU A 237 1.89 3.98 18.52
C LEU A 237 1.66 2.61 19.18
N MET A 238 1.15 2.58 20.42
CA MET A 238 0.84 1.33 21.12
C MET A 238 -0.25 0.53 20.41
N ALA A 239 -1.31 1.18 19.94
CA ALA A 239 -2.36 0.52 19.15
C ALA A 239 -1.79 -0.10 17.86
N ILE A 240 -0.86 0.59 17.21
CA ILE A 240 -0.17 0.10 16.00
C ILE A 240 0.74 -1.08 16.32
N LEU A 241 1.50 -1.04 17.42
CA LEU A 241 2.35 -2.15 17.86
C LEU A 241 1.54 -3.40 18.20
N VAL A 242 0.42 -3.24 18.92
CA VAL A 242 -0.52 -4.33 19.21
C VAL A 242 -1.11 -4.90 17.91
N THR A 243 -1.48 -4.03 16.97
CA THR A 243 -1.98 -4.43 15.66
C THR A 243 -0.93 -5.21 14.87
N PHE A 244 0.32 -4.75 14.89
CA PHE A 244 1.45 -5.43 14.26
C PHE A 244 1.65 -6.84 14.85
N LEU A 245 1.71 -6.95 16.19
CA LEU A 245 1.88 -8.24 16.87
C LEU A 245 0.71 -9.19 16.59
N LYS A 246 -0.53 -8.69 16.63
CA LYS A 246 -1.72 -9.47 16.29
C LYS A 246 -1.63 -10.06 14.89
N HIS A 247 -1.26 -9.25 13.89
CA HIS A 247 -1.17 -9.71 12.51
C HIS A 247 0.08 -10.55 12.24
N TYR A 248 1.16 -10.37 13.00
CA TYR A 248 2.30 -11.29 13.03
C TYR A 248 1.85 -12.70 13.40
N LEU A 249 1.20 -12.86 14.56
CA LEU A 249 0.73 -14.16 15.05
C LEU A 249 -0.34 -14.75 14.13
N PHE A 250 -1.23 -13.92 13.58
CA PHE A 250 -2.22 -14.37 12.62
C PHE A 250 -1.58 -14.85 11.30
N LEU A 251 -0.57 -14.14 10.79
CA LEU A 251 0.17 -14.57 9.62
C LEU A 251 0.94 -15.87 9.87
N ASP A 252 1.49 -16.05 11.09
CA ASP A 252 2.13 -17.30 11.50
C ASP A 252 1.15 -18.48 11.43
N LEU A 253 -0.05 -18.31 11.99
CA LEU A 253 -1.12 -19.30 11.93
C LEU A 253 -1.51 -19.62 10.48
N VAL A 254 -1.80 -18.59 9.67
CA VAL A 254 -2.18 -18.78 8.26
C VAL A 254 -1.08 -19.52 7.50
N LYS A 255 0.19 -19.18 7.74
CA LYS A 255 1.31 -19.86 7.10
C LYS A 255 1.42 -21.32 7.49
N VAL A 256 1.28 -21.64 8.78
CA VAL A 256 1.28 -23.04 9.23
C VAL A 256 0.14 -23.83 8.58
N LEU A 257 -1.07 -23.27 8.48
CA LEU A 257 -2.18 -23.92 7.79
C LEU A 257 -1.86 -24.19 6.31
N MET A 258 -1.29 -23.21 5.61
CA MET A 258 -0.87 -23.35 4.21
C MET A 258 0.24 -24.41 4.03
N MET A 259 1.16 -24.54 4.99
CA MET A 259 2.22 -25.56 4.94
C MET A 259 1.70 -26.99 5.02
N HIS A 260 0.48 -27.22 5.51
CA HIS A 260 -0.12 -28.55 5.62
C HIS A 260 -1.06 -28.91 4.46
N ASP A 261 -1.31 -27.99 3.53
CA ASP A 261 -2.15 -28.26 2.36
C ASP A 261 -1.30 -28.15 1.06
N PRO A 262 -1.07 -29.27 0.35
CA PRO A 262 -0.31 -29.34 -0.90
C PRO A 262 -0.72 -28.33 -1.98
N TYR A 263 -1.97 -27.86 -1.96
CA TYR A 263 -2.42 -26.79 -2.83
C TYR A 263 -1.53 -25.56 -2.73
N PHE A 264 -1.21 -25.10 -1.52
CA PHE A 264 -0.37 -23.91 -1.33
C PHE A 264 1.10 -24.14 -1.68
N TRP A 265 1.50 -25.40 -1.92
CA TRP A 265 2.84 -25.74 -2.40
C TRP A 265 2.95 -25.60 -3.93
N GLY A 266 1.83 -25.34 -4.61
CA GLY A 266 1.72 -25.25 -6.06
C GLY A 266 1.17 -26.50 -6.74
N LEU A 267 0.73 -27.50 -5.98
CA LEU A 267 0.15 -28.75 -6.50
C LEU A 267 -1.36 -28.60 -6.74
N VAL A 268 -1.74 -27.63 -7.58
CA VAL A 268 -3.14 -27.21 -7.82
C VAL A 268 -3.99 -28.27 -8.52
N GLU A 269 -3.38 -29.08 -9.40
CA GLU A 269 -4.07 -30.06 -10.25
C GLU A 269 -4.18 -31.46 -9.61
N SER A 270 -3.56 -31.66 -8.44
CA SER A 270 -3.64 -32.93 -7.73
C SER A 270 -5.04 -33.12 -7.13
N ALA A 271 -5.57 -34.34 -7.16
CA ALA A 271 -6.83 -34.69 -6.49
C ALA A 271 -6.84 -34.11 -5.07
N PRO A 272 -7.94 -33.51 -4.59
CA PRO A 272 -7.92 -32.73 -3.37
C PRO A 272 -7.55 -33.60 -2.18
N ALA A 273 -6.26 -33.58 -1.80
CA ALA A 273 -5.83 -34.07 -0.51
C ALA A 273 -6.61 -33.30 0.55
N ARG A 274 -7.14 -34.01 1.56
CA ARG A 274 -7.96 -33.41 2.61
C ARG A 274 -7.12 -32.32 3.31
N PRO A 275 -7.52 -31.03 3.28
CA PRO A 275 -6.74 -29.99 3.94
C PRO A 275 -6.86 -30.11 5.45
N PHE A 276 -5.83 -29.72 6.20
CA PHE A 276 -5.93 -29.60 7.66
C PHE A 276 -6.90 -28.44 8.02
N PRO A 277 -7.82 -28.60 9.01
CA PRO A 277 -8.00 -29.73 9.92
C PRO A 277 -9.00 -30.80 9.45
N PHE A 278 -9.50 -30.73 8.22
CA PHE A 278 -10.48 -31.68 7.67
C PHE A 278 -9.98 -33.13 7.63
N THR A 279 -8.67 -33.34 7.71
CA THR A 279 -8.05 -34.65 7.92
C THR A 279 -8.53 -35.37 9.18
N TYR A 280 -8.92 -34.63 10.22
CA TYR A 280 -9.36 -35.20 11.50
C TYR A 280 -10.87 -35.46 11.59
N PHE A 281 -11.65 -34.98 10.62
CA PHE A 281 -13.08 -35.22 10.61
C PHE A 281 -13.38 -36.56 9.92
N LEU A 282 -14.20 -37.39 10.56
CA LEU A 282 -14.62 -38.72 10.09
C LEU A 282 -15.66 -38.68 8.96
N LEU A 283 -15.84 -37.55 8.26
CA LEU A 283 -16.75 -37.51 7.11
C LEU A 283 -16.18 -38.35 5.95
N PRO A 284 -16.96 -39.27 5.36
CA PRO A 284 -16.48 -40.16 4.29
C PRO A 284 -16.07 -39.38 3.02
N THR A 285 -16.72 -38.26 2.75
CA THR A 285 -16.42 -37.35 1.62
C THR A 285 -16.65 -35.89 2.03
N ILE A 286 -15.67 -35.02 1.78
CA ILE A 286 -15.82 -33.57 1.94
C ILE A 286 -16.20 -33.00 0.57
N PRO A 287 -17.27 -32.20 0.45
CA PRO A 287 -17.65 -31.61 -0.83
C PRO A 287 -16.55 -30.68 -1.36
N ASP A 288 -16.23 -30.78 -2.66
CA ASP A 288 -15.18 -29.97 -3.31
C ASP A 288 -15.39 -28.46 -3.14
N ILE A 289 -16.66 -28.02 -3.11
CA ILE A 289 -17.02 -26.62 -2.89
C ILE A 289 -16.54 -26.11 -1.51
N VAL A 290 -16.51 -26.97 -0.49
CA VAL A 290 -16.05 -26.63 0.86
C VAL A 290 -14.53 -26.51 0.88
N VAL A 291 -13.82 -27.44 0.25
CA VAL A 291 -12.34 -27.40 0.13
C VAL A 291 -11.91 -26.15 -0.65
N ARG A 292 -12.58 -25.86 -1.75
CA ARG A 292 -12.35 -24.66 -2.55
C ARG A 292 -12.61 -23.39 -1.74
N LEU A 293 -13.75 -23.31 -1.05
CA LEU A 293 -14.06 -22.17 -0.18
C LEU A 293 -12.99 -21.98 0.91
N TYR A 294 -12.54 -23.05 1.55
CA TYR A 294 -11.46 -23.00 2.53
C TYR A 294 -10.17 -22.43 1.92
N ARG A 295 -9.73 -22.93 0.76
CA ARG A 295 -8.49 -22.50 0.10
C ARG A 295 -8.55 -21.04 -0.36
N GLU A 296 -9.68 -20.60 -0.88
CA GLU A 296 -9.91 -19.21 -1.29
C GLU A 296 -9.94 -18.27 -0.08
N ILE A 297 -10.66 -18.64 0.99
CA ILE A 297 -10.68 -17.86 2.23
C ILE A 297 -9.26 -17.77 2.80
N LEU A 298 -8.55 -18.88 2.90
CA LEU A 298 -7.21 -18.92 3.47
C LEU A 298 -6.22 -18.10 2.62
N SER A 299 -6.33 -18.15 1.29
CA SER A 299 -5.58 -17.27 0.38
C SER A 299 -5.88 -15.79 0.64
N GLY A 300 -7.16 -15.42 0.71
CA GLY A 300 -7.58 -14.04 1.00
C GLY A 300 -7.10 -13.54 2.38
N LEU A 301 -7.21 -14.40 3.40
CA LEU A 301 -6.69 -14.15 4.74
C LEU A 301 -5.16 -14.02 4.75
N GLY A 302 -4.45 -14.81 3.95
CA GLY A 302 -3.00 -14.70 3.77
C GLY A 302 -2.58 -13.34 3.22
N VAL A 303 -3.24 -12.86 2.14
CA VAL A 303 -2.99 -11.51 1.61
C VAL A 303 -3.32 -10.44 2.65
N TYR A 304 -4.49 -10.55 3.30
CA TYR A 304 -4.91 -9.61 4.33
C TYR A 304 -3.92 -9.56 5.51
N ALA A 305 -3.48 -10.71 6.01
CA ALA A 305 -2.54 -10.83 7.10
C ALA A 305 -1.17 -10.25 6.72
N ALA A 306 -0.65 -10.58 5.54
CA ALA A 306 0.63 -10.06 5.05
C ALA A 306 0.63 -8.53 4.92
N LEU A 307 -0.44 -7.95 4.34
CA LEU A 307 -0.57 -6.50 4.22
C LEU A 307 -0.74 -5.83 5.59
N SER A 308 -1.54 -6.42 6.47
CA SER A 308 -1.79 -5.90 7.81
C SER A 308 -0.58 -6.05 8.75
N PHE A 309 0.34 -6.96 8.44
CA PHE A 309 1.63 -7.10 9.10
C PHE A 309 2.66 -6.07 8.59
N VAL A 310 2.78 -5.89 7.27
CA VAL A 310 3.83 -5.02 6.70
C VAL A 310 3.50 -3.52 6.81
N CYS A 311 2.23 -3.13 6.64
CA CYS A 311 1.85 -1.72 6.62
C CYS A 311 2.15 -0.97 7.94
N PRO A 312 1.96 -1.57 9.14
CA PRO A 312 2.34 -0.97 10.41
C PRO A 312 3.83 -0.70 10.61
N LEU A 313 4.74 -1.32 9.84
CA LEU A 313 6.18 -1.04 9.97
C LEU A 313 6.50 0.43 9.69
N ASN A 314 5.84 1.03 8.69
CA ASN A 314 6.00 2.44 8.34
C ASN A 314 5.69 3.38 9.53
N PRO A 315 4.49 3.37 10.14
CA PRO A 315 4.24 4.20 11.30
C PRO A 315 5.08 3.81 12.52
N ILE A 316 5.39 2.52 12.77
CA ILE A 316 6.27 2.13 13.89
C ILE A 316 7.62 2.86 13.77
N ILE A 317 8.19 2.88 12.57
CA ILE A 317 9.45 3.58 12.29
C ILE A 317 9.27 5.10 12.41
N PHE A 318 8.36 5.70 11.64
CA PHE A 318 8.28 7.16 11.55
C PHE A 318 7.68 7.82 12.80
N LEU A 319 6.57 7.30 13.33
CA LEU A 319 5.99 7.78 14.58
C LEU A 319 6.91 7.46 15.76
N GLY A 320 7.41 6.23 15.84
CA GLY A 320 8.30 5.79 16.92
C GLY A 320 9.58 6.62 17.01
N LEU A 321 10.29 6.81 15.88
CA LEU A 321 11.49 7.65 15.84
C LEU A 321 11.17 9.13 16.12
N SER A 322 10.04 9.65 15.66
CA SER A 322 9.65 11.04 15.96
C SER A 322 9.39 11.27 17.44
N LEU A 323 8.84 10.27 18.15
CA LEU A 323 8.57 10.32 19.58
C LEU A 323 9.83 10.08 20.41
N ALA A 324 10.72 9.18 19.97
CA ALA A 324 11.99 8.89 20.64
C ALA A 324 13.01 10.03 20.48
N PHE A 325 13.06 10.64 19.28
CA PHE A 325 14.03 11.67 18.92
C PHE A 325 13.35 12.93 18.33
N PRO A 326 12.53 13.65 19.12
CA PRO A 326 11.70 14.75 18.61
C PRO A 326 12.52 15.89 17.99
N SER A 327 13.68 16.21 18.57
CA SER A 327 14.59 17.24 18.04
C SER A 327 15.16 16.84 16.69
N ALA A 328 15.63 15.59 16.55
CA ALA A 328 16.18 15.08 15.29
C ALA A 328 15.11 15.04 14.20
N SER A 329 13.89 14.58 14.54
CA SER A 329 12.77 14.56 13.61
C SER A 329 12.42 15.95 13.09
N ARG A 330 12.38 16.97 13.96
CA ARG A 330 12.07 18.36 13.58
C ARG A 330 13.17 19.01 12.75
N THR A 331 14.43 18.66 13.01
CA THR A 331 15.56 19.13 12.20
C THR A 331 15.57 18.49 10.81
N LEU A 332 15.26 17.20 10.73
CA LEU A 332 15.29 16.44 9.48
C LEU A 332 14.13 16.80 8.55
N THR A 333 12.94 17.04 9.09
CA THR A 333 11.76 17.38 8.28
C THR A 333 10.79 18.30 9.00
N ARG A 334 10.14 19.17 8.21
CA ARG A 334 9.05 20.02 8.69
C ARG A 334 7.71 19.30 8.79
N VAL A 335 7.61 18.07 8.30
CA VAL A 335 6.38 17.25 8.37
C VAL A 335 6.08 16.87 9.83
N PRO A 336 4.83 16.93 10.28
CA PRO A 336 4.42 16.51 11.61
C PRO A 336 4.38 15.01 11.82
N LEU A 337 5.54 14.34 11.77
CA LEU A 337 5.67 12.90 11.95
C LEU A 337 5.22 12.38 13.33
N ASP A 338 5.17 13.23 14.35
CA ASP A 338 4.60 12.97 15.68
C ASP A 338 3.07 13.14 15.73
N ALA A 339 2.44 13.56 14.62
CA ALA A 339 0.99 13.75 14.57
C ALA A 339 0.25 12.41 14.34
N PRO A 340 -0.64 12.03 15.26
CA PRO A 340 -1.30 10.72 15.26
C PRO A 340 -2.25 10.50 14.06
N TRP A 341 -2.82 11.58 13.51
CA TRP A 341 -3.74 11.53 12.36
C TRP A 341 -3.04 11.20 11.03
N LEU A 342 -1.70 11.19 10.99
CA LEU A 342 -0.98 10.74 9.79
C LEU A 342 -1.06 9.23 9.57
N TYR A 343 -1.33 8.46 10.63
CA TYR A 343 -1.09 7.02 10.65
C TYR A 343 -2.37 6.20 10.70
N SER A 344 -3.37 6.61 9.90
CA SER A 344 -4.65 5.91 9.77
C SER A 344 -4.50 4.48 9.28
N ASP A 345 -5.39 3.60 9.72
CA ASP A 345 -5.34 2.18 9.40
C ASP A 345 -5.40 1.95 7.87
N PRO A 346 -4.61 1.00 7.34
CA PRO A 346 -4.59 0.71 5.90
C PRO A 346 -5.92 0.13 5.41
N PHE A 347 -6.58 -0.67 6.24
CA PHE A 347 -7.91 -1.22 5.96
C PHE A 347 -8.97 -0.41 6.72
N GLY A 348 -10.13 -0.23 6.09
CA GLY A 348 -11.30 0.31 6.77
C GLY A 348 -11.97 -0.72 7.70
N PRO A 349 -13.10 -0.38 8.35
CA PRO A 349 -13.90 -1.38 9.04
C PRO A 349 -14.47 -2.39 8.03
N PHE A 350 -14.47 -3.69 8.37
CA PHE A 350 -14.96 -4.73 7.47
C PHE A 350 -16.49 -4.84 7.47
N LEU A 351 -17.08 -5.14 8.64
CA LEU A 351 -18.49 -5.55 8.75
C LEU A 351 -19.48 -4.50 8.25
N GLY A 352 -19.28 -3.22 8.58
CA GLY A 352 -20.18 -2.15 8.15
C GLY A 352 -20.26 -2.04 6.62
N PRO A 353 -19.14 -1.71 5.94
CA PRO A 353 -19.10 -1.64 4.48
C PRO A 353 -19.54 -2.91 3.76
N TYR A 354 -19.11 -4.08 4.23
CA TYR A 354 -19.49 -5.37 3.62
C TYR A 354 -21.00 -5.61 3.68
N LEU A 355 -21.62 -5.43 4.85
CA LEU A 355 -23.04 -5.69 5.04
C LEU A 355 -23.91 -4.59 4.42
N ASP A 356 -23.54 -3.32 4.59
CA ASP A 356 -24.38 -2.20 4.16
C ASP A 356 -24.22 -1.85 2.67
N HIS A 357 -23.06 -2.17 2.07
CA HIS A 357 -22.77 -1.82 0.67
C HIS A 357 -22.31 -3.00 -0.20
N GLY A 358 -22.17 -4.22 0.34
CA GLY A 358 -21.79 -5.40 -0.43
C GLY A 358 -20.43 -5.25 -1.11
N LEU A 359 -20.35 -5.68 -2.38
CA LEU A 359 -19.09 -5.76 -3.12
C LEU A 359 -18.41 -4.39 -3.29
N VAL A 360 -19.18 -3.32 -3.53
CA VAL A 360 -18.62 -1.96 -3.62
C VAL A 360 -18.09 -1.48 -2.27
N GLY A 361 -18.72 -1.89 -1.17
CA GLY A 361 -18.21 -1.63 0.19
C GLY A 361 -16.85 -2.26 0.44
N CYS A 362 -16.67 -3.52 0.04
CA CYS A 362 -15.40 -4.22 0.13
C CYS A 362 -14.27 -3.45 -0.55
N TRP A 363 -14.43 -3.12 -1.82
CA TRP A 363 -13.36 -2.54 -2.63
C TRP A 363 -13.13 -1.04 -2.37
N SER A 364 -14.17 -0.27 -2.09
CA SER A 364 -14.07 1.21 -2.01
C SER A 364 -13.87 1.76 -0.60
N LYS A 365 -14.10 0.95 0.44
CA LYS A 365 -14.03 1.36 1.86
C LYS A 365 -13.15 0.47 2.71
N TRP A 366 -13.21 -0.85 2.55
CA TRP A 366 -12.48 -1.79 3.42
C TRP A 366 -11.07 -2.12 2.91
N TRP A 367 -10.93 -2.64 1.69
CA TRP A 367 -9.67 -3.17 1.15
C TRP A 367 -8.59 -2.08 1.06
N HIS A 368 -7.31 -2.41 1.32
CA HIS A 368 -6.15 -1.57 1.72
C HIS A 368 -5.91 -0.14 1.15
N GLN A 369 -6.68 0.39 0.20
CA GLN A 369 -6.68 1.77 -0.33
C GLN A 369 -5.31 2.39 -0.76
N LEU A 370 -4.22 1.62 -0.74
CA LEU A 370 -2.84 2.05 -0.97
C LEU A 370 -2.69 2.72 -2.35
N PHE A 371 -3.28 2.12 -3.37
CA PHE A 371 -3.11 2.54 -4.76
C PHE A 371 -4.14 3.57 -5.24
N ARG A 372 -5.07 3.97 -4.36
CA ARG A 372 -6.28 4.70 -4.75
C ARG A 372 -5.96 5.99 -5.51
N PHE A 373 -5.00 6.79 -5.04
CA PHE A 373 -4.71 8.07 -5.66
C PHE A 373 -4.17 7.90 -7.09
N GLY A 374 -3.25 6.96 -7.33
CA GLY A 374 -2.74 6.66 -8.67
C GLY A 374 -3.85 6.22 -9.63
N PHE A 375 -4.75 5.35 -9.17
CA PHE A 375 -5.90 4.89 -9.97
C PHE A 375 -6.87 6.03 -10.29
N THR A 376 -7.24 6.83 -9.29
CA THR A 376 -8.17 7.94 -9.50
C THR A 376 -7.56 9.06 -10.34
N SER A 377 -6.26 9.30 -10.24
CA SER A 377 -5.55 10.28 -11.08
C SER A 377 -5.54 9.84 -12.53
N THR A 378 -5.31 8.55 -12.79
CA THR A 378 -5.39 8.00 -14.15
C THR A 378 -6.80 8.12 -14.71
N GLY A 379 -7.83 7.81 -13.92
CA GLY A 379 -9.23 7.99 -14.32
C GLY A 379 -9.58 9.45 -14.63
N ASN A 380 -9.13 10.40 -13.81
CA ASN A 380 -9.31 11.83 -14.07
C ASN A 380 -8.56 12.30 -15.32
N PHE A 381 -7.37 11.76 -15.59
CA PHE A 381 -6.63 12.01 -16.82
C PHE A 381 -7.40 11.50 -18.04
N LEU A 382 -7.93 10.27 -18.01
CA LEU A 382 -8.75 9.74 -19.11
C LEU A 382 -10.03 10.58 -19.33
N LEU A 383 -10.65 11.06 -18.25
CA LEU A 383 -11.80 11.96 -18.36
C LEU A 383 -11.45 13.33 -18.95
N SER A 384 -10.23 13.83 -18.75
CA SER A 384 -9.80 15.11 -19.33
C SER A 384 -9.59 15.04 -20.85
N LEU A 385 -9.42 13.82 -21.40
CA LEU A 385 -9.38 13.57 -22.84
C LEU A 385 -10.77 13.55 -23.50
N LEU A 386 -11.85 13.45 -22.71
CA LEU A 386 -13.21 13.46 -23.23
C LEU A 386 -13.77 14.88 -23.37
N PRO A 387 -14.77 15.11 -24.24
CA PRO A 387 -15.50 16.37 -24.28
C PRO A 387 -16.11 16.70 -22.91
N LYS A 388 -16.01 17.98 -22.48
CA LYS A 388 -16.44 18.45 -21.15
C LYS A 388 -17.86 18.02 -20.79
N HIS A 389 -18.79 18.06 -21.75
CA HIS A 389 -20.19 17.67 -21.53
C HIS A 389 -20.36 16.17 -21.24
N MET A 390 -19.51 15.30 -21.79
CA MET A 390 -19.50 13.87 -21.48
C MET A 390 -18.83 13.59 -20.14
N ALA A 391 -17.67 14.21 -19.90
CA ALA A 391 -16.92 14.05 -18.66
C ALA A 391 -17.71 14.51 -17.43
N ALA A 392 -18.60 15.50 -17.60
CA ALA A 392 -19.49 15.98 -16.54
C ALA A 392 -20.65 15.02 -16.21
N ARG A 393 -21.00 14.06 -17.10
CA ARG A 393 -22.11 13.12 -16.85
C ARG A 393 -21.75 12.17 -15.69
N PRO A 394 -22.54 12.11 -14.60
CA PRO A 394 -22.20 11.30 -13.44
C PRO A 394 -22.03 9.81 -13.75
N GLY A 395 -22.84 9.27 -14.66
CA GLY A 395 -22.73 7.87 -15.11
C GLY A 395 -21.42 7.57 -15.81
N ILE A 396 -21.03 8.39 -16.80
CA ILE A 396 -19.76 8.25 -17.53
C ILE A 396 -18.59 8.37 -16.57
N ARG A 397 -18.57 9.42 -15.75
CA ARG A 397 -17.52 9.64 -14.75
C ARG A 397 -17.37 8.44 -13.82
N ARG A 398 -18.47 7.92 -13.27
CA ARG A 398 -18.44 6.75 -12.38
C ARG A 398 -17.91 5.52 -13.10
N THR A 399 -18.36 5.26 -14.33
CA THR A 399 -17.90 4.11 -15.13
C THR A 399 -16.42 4.20 -15.44
N VAL A 400 -15.93 5.32 -15.98
CA VAL A 400 -14.50 5.50 -16.27
C VAL A 400 -13.65 5.30 -15.02
N MET A 401 -14.01 5.97 -13.91
CA MET A 401 -13.25 5.83 -12.65
C MET A 401 -13.22 4.38 -12.13
N THR A 402 -14.35 3.67 -12.19
CA THR A 402 -14.44 2.30 -11.68
C THR A 402 -13.68 1.33 -12.58
N VAL A 403 -13.88 1.40 -13.90
CA VAL A 403 -13.23 0.53 -14.88
C VAL A 403 -11.72 0.76 -14.87
N THR A 404 -11.25 2.01 -14.88
CA THR A 404 -9.81 2.31 -14.81
C THR A 404 -9.17 1.78 -13.53
N ALA A 405 -9.81 1.94 -12.37
CA ALA A 405 -9.24 1.46 -11.11
C ALA A 405 -9.06 -0.07 -11.11
N PHE A 406 -10.07 -0.81 -11.55
CA PHE A 406 -9.98 -2.27 -11.60
C PHE A 406 -9.08 -2.78 -12.74
N PHE A 407 -9.05 -2.10 -13.88
CA PHE A 407 -8.14 -2.43 -14.98
C PHE A 407 -6.68 -2.29 -14.53
N LEU A 408 -6.32 -1.17 -13.91
CA LEU A 408 -4.95 -0.95 -13.40
C LEU A 408 -4.60 -1.92 -12.27
N SER A 409 -5.55 -2.22 -11.38
CA SER A 409 -5.37 -3.28 -10.37
C SER A 409 -5.08 -4.63 -11.02
N GLY A 410 -5.86 -5.00 -12.04
CA GLY A 410 -5.65 -6.21 -12.84
C GLY A 410 -4.26 -6.26 -13.47
N LEU A 411 -3.80 -5.16 -14.07
CA LEU A 411 -2.47 -5.08 -14.69
C LEU A 411 -1.34 -5.24 -13.66
N ILE A 412 -1.46 -4.61 -12.49
CA ILE A 412 -0.47 -4.74 -11.42
C ILE A 412 -0.34 -6.20 -10.98
N HIS A 413 -1.47 -6.86 -10.75
CA HIS A 413 -1.50 -8.24 -10.28
C HIS A 413 -1.11 -9.26 -11.36
N ALA A 414 -1.49 -9.02 -12.62
CA ALA A 414 -1.03 -9.81 -13.75
C ALA A 414 0.49 -9.66 -13.96
N SER A 415 1.02 -8.45 -13.81
CA SER A 415 2.48 -8.22 -13.88
C SER A 415 3.21 -9.00 -12.80
N GLY A 416 2.67 -9.05 -11.58
CA GLY A 416 3.22 -9.89 -10.52
C GLY A 416 3.22 -11.38 -10.88
N SER A 417 2.09 -11.91 -11.36
CA SER A 417 2.02 -13.31 -11.82
C SER A 417 3.01 -13.61 -12.94
N TYR A 418 3.17 -12.69 -13.91
CA TYR A 418 4.07 -12.84 -15.05
C TYR A 418 5.56 -12.87 -14.66
N THR A 419 5.96 -12.11 -13.64
CA THR A 419 7.35 -12.06 -13.19
C THR A 419 7.72 -13.19 -12.25
N GLN A 420 6.80 -14.12 -11.96
CA GLN A 420 7.18 -15.35 -11.30
C GLN A 420 8.01 -16.22 -12.26
N PHE A 421 8.99 -16.95 -11.71
CA PHE A 421 9.80 -17.86 -12.56
C PHE A 421 9.07 -19.18 -12.87
N ALA A 422 8.08 -19.53 -12.04
CA ALA A 422 7.22 -20.68 -12.25
C ALA A 422 6.19 -20.39 -13.35
N GLU A 423 5.65 -21.43 -13.97
CA GLU A 423 4.59 -21.30 -14.96
C GLU A 423 3.28 -20.83 -14.30
N THR A 424 2.81 -19.65 -14.67
CA THR A 424 1.61 -18.98 -14.13
C THR A 424 0.66 -18.58 -15.26
N LYS A 425 -0.52 -18.06 -14.89
CA LYS A 425 -1.57 -17.60 -15.80
C LYS A 425 -1.93 -16.14 -15.51
N PRO A 426 -1.10 -15.16 -15.90
CA PRO A 426 -1.30 -13.74 -15.60
C PRO A 426 -2.68 -13.18 -15.99
N HIS A 427 -3.29 -13.73 -17.04
CA HIS A 427 -4.62 -13.33 -17.48
C HIS A 427 -5.72 -13.62 -16.45
N THR A 428 -5.57 -14.63 -15.57
CA THR A 428 -6.58 -14.94 -14.54
C THR A 428 -6.68 -13.81 -13.52
N HIS A 429 -5.54 -13.26 -13.11
CA HIS A 429 -5.48 -12.07 -12.25
C HIS A 429 -6.17 -10.89 -12.92
N PHE A 430 -5.83 -10.63 -14.19
CA PHE A 430 -6.40 -9.53 -14.94
C PHE A 430 -7.93 -9.65 -15.08
N VAL A 431 -8.42 -10.83 -15.45
CA VAL A 431 -9.86 -11.13 -15.57
C VAL A 431 -10.56 -11.01 -14.22
N PHE A 432 -9.99 -11.55 -13.14
CA PHE A 432 -10.55 -11.42 -11.79
C PHE A 432 -10.87 -9.96 -11.45
N PHE A 433 -9.90 -9.05 -11.65
CA PHE A 433 -10.13 -7.63 -11.36
C PHE A 433 -11.11 -6.98 -12.34
N CYS A 434 -11.05 -7.31 -13.64
CA CYS A 434 -11.99 -6.79 -14.64
C CYS A 434 -13.44 -7.25 -14.42
N LEU A 435 -13.67 -8.38 -13.74
CA LEU A 435 -15.00 -8.84 -13.36
C LEU A 435 -15.60 -8.07 -12.16
N GLN A 436 -14.78 -7.45 -11.30
CA GLN A 436 -15.29 -6.72 -10.13
C GLN A 436 -16.23 -5.55 -10.48
N PRO A 437 -15.94 -4.66 -11.45
CA PRO A 437 -16.89 -3.62 -11.85
C PRO A 437 -18.19 -4.22 -12.42
N VAL A 438 -18.13 -5.35 -13.12
CA VAL A 438 -19.31 -6.07 -13.63
C VAL A 438 -20.16 -6.55 -12.46
N GLY A 439 -19.55 -7.19 -11.45
CA GLY A 439 -20.25 -7.62 -10.24
C GLY A 439 -20.90 -6.46 -9.49
N VAL A 440 -20.21 -5.33 -9.38
CA VAL A 440 -20.76 -4.10 -8.78
C VAL A 440 -21.94 -3.57 -9.59
N MET A 441 -21.88 -3.59 -10.92
CA MET A 441 -22.98 -3.15 -11.79
C MET A 441 -24.20 -4.08 -11.65
N ILE A 442 -23.99 -5.41 -11.66
CA ILE A 442 -25.03 -6.42 -11.47
C ILE A 442 -25.69 -6.23 -10.10
N GLN A 443 -24.91 -6.15 -9.02
CA GLN A 443 -25.44 -5.96 -7.67
C GLN A 443 -26.29 -4.68 -7.57
N ASN A 444 -25.79 -3.58 -8.11
CA ASN A 444 -26.50 -2.30 -8.09
C ASN A 444 -27.78 -2.30 -8.93
N GLN A 445 -27.80 -3.04 -10.04
CA GLN A 445 -29.01 -3.17 -10.86
C GLN A 445 -30.04 -4.07 -10.20
N LEU A 446 -29.62 -5.24 -9.69
CA LEU A 446 -30.48 -6.16 -8.97
C LEU A 446 -31.10 -5.48 -7.74
N ALA A 447 -30.28 -4.79 -6.93
CA ALA A 447 -30.76 -4.04 -5.78
C ALA A 447 -31.75 -2.94 -6.16
N ARG A 448 -31.52 -2.22 -7.27
CA ARG A 448 -32.46 -1.18 -7.74
C ARG A 448 -33.79 -1.79 -8.20
N SER A 449 -33.76 -2.83 -9.03
CA SER A 449 -34.96 -3.48 -9.56
C SER A 449 -35.81 -4.11 -8.47
N ILE A 450 -35.17 -4.77 -7.50
CA ILE A 450 -35.85 -5.40 -6.37
C ILE A 450 -36.46 -4.35 -5.44
N ASN A 451 -35.68 -3.33 -5.06
CA ASN A 451 -36.18 -2.28 -4.15
C ASN A 451 -37.24 -1.36 -4.79
N ALA A 452 -37.32 -1.32 -6.12
CA ALA A 452 -38.40 -0.62 -6.82
C ALA A 452 -39.76 -1.33 -6.65
N ARG A 453 -39.77 -2.64 -6.41
CA ARG A 453 -40.99 -3.45 -6.25
C ARG A 453 -41.29 -3.84 -4.82
N TYR A 454 -40.27 -4.01 -3.98
CA TYR A 454 -40.40 -4.55 -2.63
C TYR A 454 -39.58 -3.73 -1.63
N ARG A 455 -40.13 -3.51 -0.43
CA ARG A 455 -39.41 -2.87 0.68
C ARG A 455 -38.91 -3.95 1.65
N PHE A 456 -37.60 -4.14 1.70
CA PHE A 456 -36.98 -5.07 2.64
C PHE A 456 -36.48 -4.36 3.90
N SER A 457 -36.59 -5.04 5.04
CA SER A 457 -35.98 -4.61 6.29
C SER A 457 -34.45 -4.54 6.17
N ARG A 458 -33.79 -3.75 7.03
CA ARG A 458 -32.33 -3.60 7.00
C ARG A 458 -31.58 -4.93 7.13
N PRO A 459 -31.95 -5.87 8.02
CA PRO A 459 -31.25 -7.16 8.13
C PRO A 459 -31.28 -7.97 6.85
N ILE A 460 -32.43 -8.03 6.16
CA ILE A 460 -32.58 -8.78 4.91
C ILE A 460 -31.68 -8.19 3.81
N ARG A 461 -31.67 -6.86 3.66
CA ARG A 461 -30.77 -6.20 2.69
C ARG A 461 -29.29 -6.44 3.00
N ARG A 462 -28.91 -6.44 4.29
CA ARG A 462 -27.54 -6.73 4.71
C ARG A 462 -27.14 -8.18 4.41
N ALA A 463 -28.04 -9.13 4.67
CA ALA A 463 -27.84 -10.53 4.33
C ALA A 463 -27.69 -10.71 2.81
N ALA A 464 -28.57 -10.10 2.01
CA ALA A 464 -28.49 -10.15 0.55
C ALA A 464 -27.18 -9.56 0.01
N ASN A 465 -26.73 -8.42 0.55
CA ASN A 465 -25.44 -7.83 0.20
C ASN A 465 -24.26 -8.75 0.52
N ALA A 466 -24.27 -9.36 1.71
CA ALA A 466 -23.24 -10.28 2.15
C ALA A 466 -23.19 -11.53 1.26
N ILE A 467 -24.34 -12.17 1.04
CA ILE A 467 -24.45 -13.37 0.21
C ILE A 467 -23.99 -13.09 -1.21
N PHE A 468 -24.44 -11.98 -1.82
CA PHE A 468 -24.00 -11.61 -3.17
C PHE A 468 -22.49 -11.40 -3.23
N ALA A 469 -21.93 -10.63 -2.30
CA ALA A 469 -20.50 -10.31 -2.29
C ALA A 469 -19.65 -11.57 -2.07
N LEU A 470 -20.04 -12.45 -1.13
CA LEU A 470 -19.37 -13.71 -0.90
C LEU A 470 -19.42 -14.60 -2.14
N TRP A 471 -20.61 -14.81 -2.71
CA TRP A 471 -20.79 -15.66 -3.88
C TRP A 471 -20.01 -15.13 -5.10
N TRP A 472 -20.04 -13.83 -5.35
CA TRP A 472 -19.28 -13.21 -6.44
C TRP A 472 -17.76 -13.39 -6.27
N LEU A 473 -17.27 -13.15 -5.06
CA LEU A 473 -15.85 -13.32 -4.75
C LEU A 473 -15.42 -14.78 -4.80
N MET A 474 -16.29 -15.73 -4.43
CA MET A 474 -15.99 -17.16 -4.58
C MET A 474 -15.89 -17.60 -6.05
N LEU A 475 -16.83 -17.14 -6.88
CA LEU A 475 -16.83 -17.50 -8.29
C LEU A 475 -15.61 -16.93 -9.03
N SER A 476 -15.30 -15.67 -8.77
CA SER A 476 -14.17 -14.99 -9.44
C SER A 476 -12.81 -15.33 -8.81
N GLY A 477 -12.76 -15.51 -7.49
CA GLY A 477 -11.55 -15.60 -6.67
C GLY A 477 -10.73 -16.88 -6.84
N ALA A 478 -11.35 -18.00 -7.21
CA ALA A 478 -10.61 -19.25 -7.41
C ALA A 478 -9.46 -19.11 -8.41
N SER A 479 -9.74 -18.45 -9.53
CA SER A 479 -8.79 -18.31 -10.64
C SER A 479 -7.50 -17.58 -10.26
N ILE A 480 -7.58 -16.63 -9.33
CA ILE A 480 -6.43 -15.90 -8.79
C ILE A 480 -5.77 -16.66 -7.63
N ALA A 481 -6.56 -17.32 -6.76
CA ALA A 481 -6.02 -18.15 -5.68
C ALA A 481 -5.17 -19.31 -6.22
N ASP A 482 -5.67 -19.98 -7.25
CA ASP A 482 -4.98 -21.09 -7.92
C ASP A 482 -3.67 -20.63 -8.55
N ASP A 483 -3.65 -19.43 -9.12
CA ASP A 483 -2.44 -18.91 -9.75
C ASP A 483 -1.41 -18.45 -8.72
N PHE A 484 -1.84 -17.87 -7.59
CA PHE A 484 -0.95 -17.62 -6.44
C PHE A 484 -0.29 -18.89 -5.91
N ALA A 485 -1.08 -19.96 -5.78
CA ALA A 485 -0.59 -21.26 -5.40
C ALA A 485 0.40 -21.81 -6.43
N ARG A 486 0.01 -21.88 -7.71
CA ARG A 486 0.84 -22.40 -8.81
C ARG A 486 2.19 -21.67 -8.93
N GLY A 487 2.16 -20.34 -8.83
CA GLY A 487 3.36 -19.50 -8.85
C GLY A 487 4.25 -19.66 -7.61
N GLY A 488 3.73 -20.27 -6.54
CA GLY A 488 4.43 -20.47 -5.27
C GLY A 488 4.53 -19.19 -4.44
N LEU A 489 3.54 -18.28 -4.55
CA LEU A 489 3.46 -17.08 -3.70
C LEU A 489 3.55 -17.46 -2.21
N TRP A 490 2.83 -18.51 -1.83
CA TRP A 490 2.67 -18.97 -0.44
C TRP A 490 3.90 -19.69 0.11
N LEU A 491 4.87 -20.02 -0.73
CA LEU A 491 6.15 -20.63 -0.34
C LEU A 491 7.13 -19.60 0.26
N THR A 492 6.93 -18.30 0.01
CA THR A 492 7.80 -17.24 0.55
C THR A 492 7.61 -17.09 2.04
N GLU A 493 8.69 -17.00 2.83
CA GLU A 493 8.59 -16.78 4.27
C GLU A 493 8.66 -15.30 4.70
N PRO A 494 7.53 -14.71 5.14
CA PRO A 494 7.48 -13.31 5.53
C PRO A 494 7.95 -13.08 6.98
N LEU A 495 7.98 -14.13 7.82
CA LEU A 495 8.30 -14.04 9.23
C LEU A 495 9.69 -14.61 9.51
N PRO A 496 10.53 -13.96 10.34
CA PRO A 496 11.81 -14.53 10.76
C PRO A 496 11.64 -15.69 11.75
N ILE A 497 10.61 -15.61 12.59
CA ILE A 497 10.36 -16.51 13.71
C ILE A 497 8.91 -16.98 13.70
N SER A 498 8.69 -18.28 13.87
CA SER A 498 7.37 -18.88 13.98
C SER A 498 7.21 -19.58 15.34
N PRO A 499 6.48 -18.96 16.29
CA PRO A 499 6.13 -19.62 17.54
C PRO A 499 5.39 -20.95 17.31
N LEU A 500 4.46 -21.00 16.34
CA LEU A 500 3.67 -22.22 16.10
C LEU A 500 4.53 -23.37 15.53
N ARG A 501 5.49 -23.09 14.64
CA ARG A 501 6.46 -24.10 14.21
C ARG A 501 7.35 -24.54 15.37
N GLY A 502 7.73 -23.62 16.25
CA GLY A 502 8.46 -23.92 17.48
C GLY A 502 7.73 -24.89 18.42
N LEU A 503 6.38 -24.87 18.41
CA LEU A 503 5.52 -25.82 19.11
C LEU A 503 5.33 -27.16 18.36
N GLY A 504 6.04 -27.38 17.25
CA GLY A 504 5.93 -28.60 16.45
C GLY A 504 4.72 -28.64 15.50
N LEU A 505 4.00 -27.52 15.33
CA LEU A 505 2.86 -27.45 14.41
C LEU A 505 3.28 -27.18 12.95
N GLY A 506 4.58 -27.00 12.69
CA GLY A 506 5.12 -26.80 11.34
C GLY A 506 5.13 -28.06 10.48
N ALA A 507 5.43 -27.90 9.18
CA ALA A 507 5.73 -29.04 8.32
C ALA A 507 6.99 -29.79 8.81
N LYS A 508 7.10 -31.08 8.47
CA LYS A 508 8.24 -31.91 8.90
C LYS A 508 9.57 -31.26 8.52
N GLY A 509 10.45 -31.14 9.51
CA GLY A 509 11.77 -30.51 9.40
C GLY A 509 11.79 -29.04 9.79
N GLU A 510 10.68 -28.33 9.68
CA GLU A 510 10.58 -26.90 9.99
C GLU A 510 10.74 -26.63 11.50
N GLY A 511 11.38 -25.50 11.83
CA GLY A 511 11.62 -25.08 13.20
C GLY A 511 11.13 -23.66 13.46
N TRP A 512 11.34 -23.18 14.68
CA TRP A 512 11.04 -21.79 15.08
C TRP A 512 11.69 -20.78 14.12
N TRP A 513 12.94 -21.00 13.71
CA TRP A 513 13.69 -20.06 12.89
C TRP A 513 13.38 -20.30 11.41
N CYS A 514 12.79 -19.31 10.75
CA CYS A 514 12.23 -19.46 9.41
C CYS A 514 13.18 -18.99 8.30
N TRP A 515 14.10 -18.07 8.58
CA TRP A 515 15.02 -17.52 7.58
C TRP A 515 16.36 -18.25 7.58
N GLY A 516 16.45 -19.35 6.82
CA GLY A 516 17.69 -20.13 6.69
C GLY A 516 18.69 -19.58 5.67
N GLU A 517 18.23 -18.76 4.72
CA GLU A 517 19.03 -18.31 3.58
C GLU A 517 19.19 -16.79 3.53
N PRO A 518 20.27 -16.30 2.90
CA PRO A 518 20.42 -14.88 2.64
C PRO A 518 19.35 -14.40 1.65
N TRP A 519 18.91 -13.15 1.81
CA TRP A 519 18.01 -12.48 0.86
C TRP A 519 18.74 -11.85 -0.32
N PHE A 520 20.04 -11.63 -0.16
CA PHE A 520 20.87 -10.97 -1.16
C PHE A 520 22.17 -11.75 -1.35
N ARG A 521 22.65 -11.81 -2.59
CA ARG A 521 23.94 -12.43 -2.91
C ARG A 521 24.69 -11.56 -3.91
N SER A 522 26.01 -11.48 -3.78
CA SER A 522 26.83 -10.89 -4.84
C SER A 522 26.74 -11.74 -6.10
N TRP A 523 26.63 -11.09 -7.26
CA TRP A 523 26.58 -11.74 -8.55
C TRP A 523 27.45 -10.97 -9.55
N ASP A 524 28.22 -11.71 -10.34
CA ASP A 524 29.00 -11.19 -11.46
C ASP A 524 28.65 -11.96 -12.74
N GLY A 525 27.90 -11.32 -13.63
CA GLY A 525 27.56 -11.85 -14.96
C GLY A 525 28.62 -11.58 -16.03
N GLY A 526 29.80 -11.08 -15.65
CA GLY A 526 30.92 -10.80 -16.56
C GLY A 526 30.89 -9.41 -17.24
N LYS A 527 29.76 -8.70 -17.20
CA LYS A 527 29.63 -7.32 -17.72
C LYS A 527 29.40 -6.31 -16.59
N TYR A 528 29.82 -5.06 -16.79
CA TYR A 528 29.65 -3.98 -15.80
C TYR A 528 28.20 -3.85 -15.29
N TRP A 529 27.23 -3.87 -16.20
CA TRP A 529 25.79 -3.77 -15.89
C TRP A 529 25.15 -5.08 -15.41
N GLU A 530 25.92 -6.17 -15.35
CA GLU A 530 25.50 -7.49 -14.88
C GLU A 530 26.20 -7.87 -13.57
N ARG A 531 26.71 -6.86 -12.86
CA ARG A 531 27.34 -6.98 -11.54
C ARG A 531 26.50 -6.30 -10.46
N GLY A 532 26.45 -6.91 -9.28
CA GLY A 532 25.87 -6.29 -8.09
C GLY A 532 25.24 -7.28 -7.12
N LEU A 533 24.52 -6.75 -6.14
CA LEU A 533 23.73 -7.55 -5.21
C LEU A 533 22.43 -8.00 -5.88
N ARG A 534 22.34 -9.28 -6.23
CA ARG A 534 21.07 -9.89 -6.67
C ARG A 534 20.15 -10.10 -5.47
N VAL A 535 18.88 -9.82 -5.68
CA VAL A 535 17.80 -10.21 -4.78
C VAL A 535 17.52 -11.67 -5.07
N LEU A 536 17.72 -12.51 -4.05
CA LEU A 536 17.57 -13.95 -4.20
C LEU A 536 16.13 -14.34 -4.40
#